data_AF-A0A9P5PLL5-F1
#
_entry.id   AF-A0A9P5PLL5-F1
#
_cell.length_a   1.000
_cell.length_b   1.000
_cell.length_c   1.000
_cell.angle_alpha   90.00
_cell.angle_beta   90.00
_cell.angle_gamma   90.00
#
_symmetry.space_group_name_H-M   'P 1'
#
loop_
_entity.id
_entity.type
_entity.pdbx_description
1 polymer ?
#
loop_
_entity_poly.entity_id
_entity_poly.type
_entity_poly.pdbx_seq_one_letter_code
_entity_poly.pdbx_strand_id
1 'polypeptide(L)'
;MEPFNRCLTSDAASKQRGRSEASLRKIEQTVEKLFGPDWLKAGIPKDFNLRKARSALRTLRGYKTHLMWQLISSKDVKIMEEPMSFANADVQKHLEARWESLTENARKMEFCQVAIGWMLGVVQAKNGTTPEEPIDFGGERDEDLMKYGIALGRVTSKKQLAHFAEPSEVEIQQFNLEVADFIDMWLGRSQIDNLNTATALYRNPELEIQLQQYLNEGEDIGTGPFQRFTPTELHAYLGFPPDRQLPVGFRKFTADDPKAIPDGAHEESFEGSSPVSISWHQLVFVAVLFTHLTKCS
;
A
#
# COMPACT_ATOMS: atom_id res chain seq x y z
N MET A 1 -42.91 11.50 -3.90
CA MET A 1 -41.91 10.62 -3.26
C MET A 1 -40.61 10.76 -4.00
N GLU A 2 -39.50 10.55 -3.30
CA GLU A 2 -38.29 11.36 -3.31
C GLU A 2 -37.29 11.07 -4.45
N PRO A 3 -36.38 12.03 -4.74
CA PRO A 3 -35.23 11.82 -5.60
C PRO A 3 -34.11 11.18 -4.78
N PHE A 4 -34.09 9.86 -4.67
CA PHE A 4 -32.99 9.12 -4.06
C PHE A 4 -32.11 8.47 -5.14
N ASN A 5 -30.79 8.60 -4.98
CA ASN A 5 -29.73 7.74 -5.54
C ASN A 5 -28.77 8.26 -6.62
N ARG A 6 -28.81 9.54 -7.03
CA ARG A 6 -27.65 10.14 -7.76
C ARG A 6 -26.53 10.67 -6.85
N CYS A 7 -26.77 10.76 -5.54
CA CYS A 7 -25.78 11.27 -4.59
C CYS A 7 -24.88 10.17 -4.00
N LEU A 8 -25.32 8.91 -3.94
CA LEU A 8 -24.74 7.93 -3.01
C LEU A 8 -23.35 7.37 -3.39
N THR A 9 -23.00 7.23 -4.67
CA THR A 9 -21.70 6.67 -5.09
C THR A 9 -20.59 7.72 -5.15
N SER A 10 -20.90 8.92 -5.67
CA SER A 10 -20.05 10.11 -5.51
C SER A 10 -19.84 10.44 -4.03
N ASP A 11 -20.90 10.35 -3.22
CA ASP A 11 -20.80 10.49 -1.77
C ASP A 11 -20.02 9.35 -1.14
N ALA A 12 -20.19 8.09 -1.55
CA ALA A 12 -19.47 6.96 -0.94
C ALA A 12 -17.97 7.03 -1.23
N ALA A 13 -17.57 7.32 -2.48
CA ALA A 13 -16.18 7.53 -2.85
C ALA A 13 -15.60 8.77 -2.15
N SER A 14 -16.35 9.88 -2.11
CA SER A 14 -15.92 11.09 -1.40
C SER A 14 -15.84 10.89 0.11
N LYS A 15 -16.78 10.14 0.71
CA LYS A 15 -16.77 9.75 2.14
C LYS A 15 -15.62 8.82 2.43
N GLN A 16 -15.34 7.84 1.57
CA GLN A 16 -14.23 6.90 1.76
C GLN A 16 -12.88 7.58 1.59
N ARG A 17 -12.76 8.49 0.62
CA ARG A 17 -11.62 9.40 0.49
C ARG A 17 -11.46 10.26 1.74
N GLY A 18 -12.53 10.92 2.20
CA GLY A 18 -12.50 11.74 3.40
C GLY A 18 -12.12 10.94 4.67
N ARG A 19 -12.61 9.70 4.80
CA ARG A 19 -12.20 8.77 5.87
C ARG A 19 -10.72 8.40 5.77
N SER A 20 -10.22 8.15 4.57
CA SER A 20 -8.80 7.80 4.36
C SER A 20 -7.89 8.99 4.64
N GLU A 21 -8.25 10.19 4.18
CA GLU A 21 -7.54 11.44 4.48
C GLU A 21 -7.53 11.74 5.99
N ALA A 22 -8.67 11.57 6.68
CA ALA A 22 -8.75 11.72 8.12
C ALA A 22 -7.92 10.66 8.86
N SER A 23 -7.89 9.42 8.37
CA SER A 23 -7.07 8.34 8.92
C SER A 23 -5.58 8.64 8.79
N LEU A 24 -5.13 9.06 7.60
CA LEU A 24 -3.73 9.47 7.37
C LEU A 24 -3.32 10.60 8.32
N ARG A 25 -4.10 11.67 8.40
CA ARG A 25 -3.84 12.79 9.33
C ARG A 25 -3.78 12.32 10.78
N LYS A 26 -4.66 11.41 11.19
CA LYS A 26 -4.65 10.87 12.55
C LYS A 26 -3.39 10.04 12.83
N ILE A 27 -2.96 9.23 11.87
CA ILE A 27 -1.72 8.44 11.97
C ILE A 27 -0.53 9.39 12.07
N GLU A 28 -0.41 10.36 11.17
CA GLU A 28 0.66 11.38 11.16
C GLU A 28 0.74 12.10 12.49
N GLN A 29 -0.37 12.67 12.96
CA GLN A 29 -0.41 13.36 14.26
C GLN A 29 -0.02 12.45 15.43
N THR A 30 -0.36 11.17 15.37
CA THR A 30 -0.01 10.21 16.43
C THR A 30 1.49 9.93 16.41
N VAL A 31 2.08 9.72 15.23
CA VAL A 31 3.51 9.47 15.04
C VAL A 31 4.32 10.72 15.37
N GLU A 32 3.92 11.89 14.89
CA GLU A 32 4.55 13.19 15.20
C GLU A 32 4.51 13.50 16.70
N LYS A 33 3.42 13.16 17.41
CA LYS A 33 3.37 13.28 18.88
C LYS A 33 4.40 12.39 19.58
N LEU A 34 4.69 11.21 19.03
CA LEU A 34 5.71 10.31 19.56
C LEU A 34 7.12 10.82 19.26
N PHE A 35 7.32 11.43 18.09
CA PHE A 35 8.62 11.93 17.62
C PHE A 35 8.91 13.37 18.07
N GLY A 36 7.91 14.12 18.51
CA GLY A 36 8.02 15.53 18.85
C GLY A 36 8.10 16.46 17.64
N PRO A 37 7.99 17.78 17.86
CA PRO A 37 7.84 18.77 16.80
C PRO A 37 9.10 18.99 15.95
N ASP A 38 10.27 18.61 16.45
CA ASP A 38 11.57 18.89 15.81
C ASP A 38 12.23 17.64 15.23
N TRP A 39 11.49 16.55 15.01
CA TRP A 39 12.08 15.29 14.55
C TRP A 39 12.76 15.41 13.18
N LEU A 40 12.19 16.22 12.27
CA LEU A 40 12.80 16.59 10.98
C LEU A 40 14.06 17.44 11.12
N LYS A 41 14.22 18.13 12.26
CA LYS A 41 15.42 18.90 12.59
C LYS A 41 16.47 18.06 13.32
N ALA A 42 16.42 16.74 13.13
CA ALA A 42 17.19 15.75 13.90
C ALA A 42 17.00 15.87 15.42
N GLY A 43 15.84 16.36 15.86
CA GLY A 43 15.47 16.47 17.26
C GLY A 43 14.89 15.16 17.78
N ILE A 44 15.37 14.68 18.93
CA ILE A 44 14.76 13.55 19.64
C ILE A 44 14.11 14.06 20.94
N PRO A 45 12.84 13.72 21.23
CA PRO A 45 12.20 14.01 22.51
C PRO A 45 12.95 13.36 23.67
N LYS A 46 13.02 14.04 24.81
CA LYS A 46 13.73 13.52 25.99
C LYS A 46 13.20 12.17 26.49
N ASP A 47 11.95 11.86 26.21
CA ASP A 47 11.27 10.63 26.60
C ASP A 47 11.08 9.65 25.42
N PHE A 48 11.79 9.86 24.31
CA PHE A 48 11.84 8.91 23.21
C PHE A 48 12.61 7.66 23.61
N ASN A 49 12.06 6.48 23.28
CA ASN A 49 12.62 5.18 23.59
C ASN A 49 12.15 4.13 22.57
N LEU A 50 12.72 2.93 22.63
CA LEU A 50 12.39 1.87 21.67
C LEU A 50 10.90 1.46 21.73
N ARG A 51 10.27 1.53 22.91
CA ARG A 51 8.83 1.27 23.05
C ARG A 51 7.99 2.25 22.23
N LYS A 52 8.35 3.54 22.22
CA LYS A 52 7.69 4.56 21.38
C LYS A 52 7.97 4.33 19.89
N ALA A 53 9.19 3.96 19.52
CA ALA A 53 9.53 3.61 18.13
C ALA A 53 8.67 2.43 17.63
N ARG A 54 8.57 1.35 18.40
CA ARG A 54 7.69 0.21 18.11
C ARG A 54 6.21 0.60 18.06
N SER A 55 5.77 1.49 18.95
CA SER A 55 4.40 2.01 18.90
C SER A 55 4.12 2.83 17.63
N ALA A 56 5.10 3.61 17.16
CA ALA A 56 4.99 4.34 15.91
C ALA A 56 4.93 3.39 14.71
N LEU A 57 5.79 2.36 14.66
CA LEU A 57 5.73 1.31 13.62
C LEU A 57 4.36 0.64 13.54
N ARG A 58 3.77 0.25 14.68
CA ARG A 58 2.42 -0.34 14.70
C ARG A 58 1.36 0.62 14.16
N THR A 59 1.50 1.91 14.45
CA THR A 59 0.57 2.95 13.97
C THR A 59 0.72 3.14 12.45
N LEU A 60 1.94 3.09 11.93
CA LEU A 60 2.25 3.20 10.51
C LEU A 60 1.79 1.99 9.69
N ARG A 61 1.49 0.84 10.31
CA ARG A 61 1.12 -0.41 9.61
C ARG A 61 -0.07 -0.25 8.65
N GLY A 62 -1.04 0.59 9.00
CA GLY A 62 -2.20 0.88 8.15
C GLY A 62 -1.98 1.95 7.08
N TYR A 63 -0.81 2.59 7.07
CA TYR A 63 -0.59 3.83 6.31
C TYR A 63 -0.68 3.61 4.80
N LYS A 64 -0.02 2.58 4.24
CA LYS A 64 -0.03 2.27 2.80
C LYS A 64 -1.44 2.11 2.24
N THR A 65 -2.31 1.38 2.95
CA THR A 65 -3.69 1.12 2.52
C THR A 65 -4.52 2.39 2.37
N HIS A 66 -4.17 3.45 3.10
CA HIS A 66 -4.87 4.74 3.02
C HIS A 66 -4.29 5.68 1.95
N LEU A 67 -3.10 5.39 1.41
CA LEU A 67 -2.45 6.20 0.38
C LEU A 67 -3.11 6.05 -1.01
N MET A 68 -3.91 5.00 -1.25
CA MET A 68 -4.53 4.74 -2.56
C MET A 68 -5.40 5.90 -3.10
N TRP A 69 -5.85 6.79 -2.21
CA TRP A 69 -6.69 7.96 -2.55
C TRP A 69 -5.90 9.27 -2.65
N GLN A 70 -4.58 9.24 -2.41
CA GLN A 70 -3.74 10.43 -2.50
C GLN A 70 -3.30 10.65 -3.95
N LEU A 71 -3.69 11.80 -4.49
CA LEU A 71 -3.23 12.25 -5.80
C LEU A 71 -2.11 13.28 -5.60
N ILE A 72 -1.01 13.08 -6.33
CA ILE A 72 0.13 13.98 -6.35
C ILE A 72 0.30 14.56 -7.76
N SER A 73 0.81 15.78 -7.85
CA SER A 73 1.03 16.43 -9.14
C SER A 73 2.28 15.90 -9.82
N SER A 74 2.39 16.08 -11.14
CA SER A 74 3.65 15.79 -11.87
C SER A 74 4.82 16.64 -11.39
N LYS A 75 4.55 17.83 -10.84
CA LYS A 75 5.56 18.67 -10.18
C LYS A 75 6.08 18.01 -8.91
N ASP A 76 5.19 17.48 -8.07
CA ASP A 76 5.57 16.75 -6.86
C ASP A 76 6.40 15.51 -7.22
N VAL A 77 5.99 14.75 -8.24
CA VAL A 77 6.74 13.57 -8.71
C VAL A 77 8.18 13.94 -9.07
N LYS A 78 8.39 15.03 -9.82
CA LYS A 78 9.75 15.48 -10.18
C LYS A 78 10.60 15.83 -8.95
N ILE A 79 10.04 16.59 -8.00
CA ILE A 79 10.72 16.91 -6.74
C ILE A 79 11.06 15.62 -5.98
N MET A 80 10.16 14.63 -6.01
CA MET A 80 10.36 13.36 -5.33
C MET A 80 11.45 12.48 -5.99
N GLU A 81 11.63 12.60 -7.30
CA GLU A 81 12.64 11.88 -8.09
C GLU A 81 14.02 12.54 -8.04
N GLU A 82 14.11 13.80 -7.60
CA GLU A 82 15.40 14.49 -7.45
C GLU A 82 16.25 13.81 -6.36
N PRO A 83 17.48 13.36 -6.69
CA PRO A 83 18.36 12.71 -5.74
C PRO A 83 18.86 13.71 -4.69
N MET A 84 18.87 13.32 -3.42
CA MET A 84 19.45 14.14 -2.35
C MET A 84 20.86 13.66 -1.98
N SER A 85 21.75 14.62 -1.72
CA SER A 85 23.11 14.33 -1.27
C SER A 85 23.12 13.83 0.19
N PHE A 86 23.86 12.75 0.43
CA PHE A 86 23.99 12.11 1.75
C PHE A 86 25.11 12.70 2.64
N ALA A 87 25.65 13.89 2.30
CA ALA A 87 26.66 14.51 3.15
C ALA A 87 26.06 14.87 4.52
N ASN A 88 26.58 14.27 5.59
CA ASN A 88 26.06 14.35 6.97
C ASN A 88 25.74 15.77 7.47
N ALA A 89 26.38 16.82 6.97
CA ALA A 89 26.15 18.19 7.43
C ALA A 89 24.90 18.86 6.83
N ASP A 90 24.38 18.38 5.70
CA ASP A 90 23.32 19.07 4.95
C ASP A 90 22.08 18.21 4.67
N VAL A 91 22.05 16.92 5.05
CA VAL A 91 20.86 16.05 4.86
C VAL A 91 19.61 16.66 5.48
N GLN A 92 19.71 17.21 6.69
CA GLN A 92 18.60 17.89 7.37
C GLN A 92 18.04 19.02 6.50
N LYS A 93 18.92 19.94 6.03
CA LYS A 93 18.51 21.10 5.24
C LYS A 93 17.89 20.70 3.90
N HIS A 94 18.44 19.69 3.23
CA HIS A 94 17.91 19.21 1.96
C HIS A 94 16.53 18.56 2.15
N LEU A 95 16.35 17.74 3.19
CA LEU A 95 15.07 17.09 3.46
C LEU A 95 14.00 18.12 3.87
N GLU A 96 14.35 19.10 4.70
CA GLU A 96 13.46 20.21 5.06
C GLU A 96 13.05 21.01 3.81
N ALA A 97 14.00 21.42 2.96
CA ALA A 97 13.72 22.16 1.74
C ALA A 97 12.85 21.37 0.76
N ARG A 98 13.11 20.07 0.61
CA ARG A 98 12.29 19.16 -0.21
C ARG A 98 10.87 19.10 0.35
N TRP A 99 10.70 18.83 1.64
CA TRP A 99 9.38 18.75 2.25
C TRP A 99 8.62 20.07 2.12
N GLU A 100 9.28 21.21 2.33
CA GLU A 100 8.68 22.53 2.13
C GLU A 100 8.16 22.75 0.69
N SER A 101 8.88 22.22 -0.30
CA SER A 101 8.50 22.32 -1.72
C SER A 101 7.37 21.37 -2.16
N LEU A 102 7.12 20.30 -1.40
CA LEU A 102 6.08 19.30 -1.66
C LEU A 102 4.71 19.75 -1.15
N THR A 103 3.66 19.36 -1.88
CA THR A 103 2.27 19.48 -1.41
C THR A 103 1.98 18.56 -0.21
N GLU A 104 0.90 18.84 0.54
CA GLU A 104 0.47 18.00 1.68
C GLU A 104 0.32 16.52 1.28
N ASN A 105 -0.24 16.26 0.09
CA ASN A 105 -0.43 14.90 -0.40
C ASN A 105 0.88 14.20 -0.76
N ALA A 106 1.85 14.94 -1.31
CA ALA A 106 3.16 14.38 -1.59
C ALA A 106 3.98 14.12 -0.32
N ARG A 107 3.87 14.99 0.69
CA ARG A 107 4.45 14.74 2.02
C ARG A 107 3.89 13.47 2.65
N LYS A 108 2.57 13.22 2.53
CA LYS A 108 1.95 11.96 2.96
C LYS A 108 2.63 10.75 2.32
N MET A 109 2.92 10.82 1.03
CA MET A 109 3.58 9.70 0.34
C MET A 109 4.96 9.38 0.92
N GLU A 110 5.74 10.38 1.33
CA GLU A 110 7.09 10.18 1.88
C GLU A 110 7.11 9.86 3.39
N PHE A 111 6.11 10.35 4.13
CA PHE A 111 6.11 10.41 5.59
C PHE A 111 6.47 9.07 6.22
N CYS A 112 5.82 7.99 5.78
CA CYS A 112 5.98 6.67 6.39
C CYS A 112 7.41 6.13 6.25
N GLN A 113 7.99 6.20 5.05
CA GLN A 113 9.33 5.67 4.79
C GLN A 113 10.40 6.50 5.51
N VAL A 114 10.27 7.83 5.47
CA VAL A 114 11.18 8.74 6.18
C VAL A 114 11.08 8.53 7.70
N ALA A 115 9.87 8.36 8.25
CA ALA A 115 9.65 8.08 9.67
C ALA A 115 10.31 6.77 10.12
N ILE A 116 10.18 5.69 9.32
CA ILE A 116 10.81 4.40 9.63
C ILE A 116 12.32 4.50 9.56
N GLY A 117 12.84 5.13 8.49
CA GLY A 117 14.26 5.38 8.34
C GLY A 117 14.81 6.18 9.52
N TRP A 118 14.12 7.22 9.95
CA TRP A 118 14.52 8.03 11.10
C TRP A 118 14.61 7.21 12.39
N MET A 119 13.60 6.39 12.70
CA MET A 119 13.64 5.52 13.88
C MET A 119 14.84 4.55 13.84
N LEU A 120 15.09 3.93 12.67
CA LEU A 120 16.26 3.07 12.46
C LEU A 120 17.56 3.85 12.69
N GLY A 121 17.69 5.02 12.08
CA GLY A 121 18.88 5.87 12.23
C GLY A 121 19.16 6.27 13.67
N VAL A 122 18.13 6.60 14.44
CA VAL A 122 18.26 6.95 15.87
C VAL A 122 18.73 5.74 16.70
N VAL A 123 18.13 4.56 16.49
CA VAL A 123 18.52 3.34 17.20
C VAL A 123 19.95 2.94 16.87
N GLN A 124 20.35 3.04 15.60
CA GLN A 124 21.72 2.77 15.15
C GLN A 124 22.72 3.77 15.75
N ALA A 125 22.39 5.06 15.75
CA ALA A 125 23.25 6.10 16.30
C ALA A 125 23.46 5.93 17.81
N LYS A 126 22.46 5.38 18.52
CA LYS A 126 22.59 5.05 19.94
C LYS A 126 23.49 3.84 20.18
N ASN A 127 23.26 2.75 19.45
CA ASN A 127 23.84 1.44 19.76
C ASN A 127 25.18 1.18 19.06
N GLY A 128 25.58 2.02 18.11
CA GLY A 128 26.80 1.84 17.33
C GLY A 128 26.74 0.66 16.34
N THR A 129 25.63 -0.08 16.31
CA THR A 129 25.37 -1.17 15.37
C THR A 129 24.68 -0.64 14.12
N THR A 130 25.32 -0.85 12.97
CA THR A 130 24.68 -0.72 11.66
C THR A 130 23.98 -2.05 11.38
N PRO A 131 22.74 -2.09 10.83
CA PRO A 131 22.14 -3.35 10.40
C PRO A 131 23.11 -4.02 9.42
N GLU A 132 23.40 -5.29 9.64
CA GLU A 132 24.35 -6.05 8.82
C GLU A 132 23.85 -6.24 7.38
N GLU A 133 22.55 -6.16 7.17
CA GLU A 133 21.93 -6.23 5.85
C GLU A 133 21.34 -4.89 5.44
N PRO A 134 21.65 -4.38 4.22
CA PRO A 134 20.90 -3.28 3.65
C PRO A 134 19.46 -3.74 3.51
N ILE A 135 18.57 -3.07 4.25
CA ILE A 135 17.16 -3.39 4.22
C ILE A 135 16.64 -3.07 2.81
N ASP A 136 16.31 -4.10 2.04
CA ASP A 136 15.82 -3.97 0.66
C ASP A 136 14.33 -3.63 0.65
N PHE A 137 14.04 -2.39 0.26
CA PHE A 137 12.71 -1.79 0.16
C PHE A 137 12.10 -1.86 -1.25
N GLY A 138 12.55 -2.78 -2.11
CA GLY A 138 11.90 -3.08 -3.39
C GLY A 138 11.70 -1.87 -4.30
N GLY A 139 12.72 -1.56 -5.08
CA GLY A 139 12.73 -0.51 -6.11
C GLY A 139 13.49 0.73 -5.67
N GLU A 140 14.21 1.36 -6.61
CA GLU A 140 15.19 2.44 -6.34
C GLU A 140 14.59 3.62 -5.52
N ARG A 141 13.33 3.98 -5.78
CA ARG A 141 12.67 5.15 -5.16
C ARG A 141 12.31 4.96 -3.68
N ASP A 142 11.71 3.83 -3.32
CA ASP A 142 11.25 3.56 -1.96
C ASP A 142 12.44 3.36 -1.00
N GLU A 143 13.55 2.84 -1.54
CA GLU A 143 14.83 2.68 -0.84
C GLU A 143 15.46 4.04 -0.47
N ASP A 144 15.39 5.03 -1.36
CA ASP A 144 15.99 6.34 -1.14
C ASP A 144 15.32 7.13 -0.02
N LEU A 145 13.99 7.13 0.05
CA LEU A 145 13.24 7.80 1.12
C LEU A 145 13.59 7.27 2.50
N MET A 146 13.81 5.96 2.62
CA MET A 146 14.28 5.37 3.86
C MET A 146 15.71 5.78 4.20
N LYS A 147 16.62 5.76 3.21
CA LYS A 147 18.00 6.21 3.41
C LYS A 147 18.05 7.65 3.92
N TYR A 148 17.18 8.52 3.43
CA TYR A 148 17.06 9.91 3.92
C TYR A 148 16.65 9.96 5.39
N GLY A 149 15.65 9.16 5.79
CA GLY A 149 15.27 9.02 7.19
C GLY A 149 16.44 8.51 8.06
N ILE A 150 17.15 7.46 7.62
CA ILE A 150 18.29 6.89 8.35
C ILE A 150 19.38 7.92 8.55
N ALA A 151 19.74 8.65 7.49
CA ALA A 151 20.75 9.70 7.54
C ALA A 151 20.32 10.82 8.51
N LEU A 152 19.05 11.24 8.49
CA LEU A 152 18.50 12.20 9.45
C LEU A 152 18.61 11.71 10.90
N GLY A 153 18.26 10.45 11.17
CA GLY A 153 18.37 9.87 12.52
C GLY A 153 19.83 9.84 13.02
N ARG A 154 20.78 9.52 12.13
CA ARG A 154 22.21 9.41 12.44
C ARG A 154 22.91 10.73 12.77
N VAL A 155 22.43 11.84 12.22
CA VAL A 155 23.01 13.17 12.52
C VAL A 155 22.56 13.74 13.86
N THR A 156 21.69 13.02 14.59
CA THR A 156 21.25 13.46 15.92
C THR A 156 22.43 13.57 16.89
N SER A 157 22.46 14.66 17.67
CA SER A 157 23.56 14.91 18.59
C SER A 157 23.67 13.86 19.70
N LYS A 158 24.91 13.53 20.11
CA LYS A 158 25.19 12.63 21.24
C LYS A 158 24.49 13.06 22.53
N LYS A 159 24.33 14.37 22.75
CA LYS A 159 23.63 14.95 23.91
C LYS A 159 22.14 14.55 23.93
N GLN A 160 21.48 14.52 22.77
CA GLN A 160 20.09 14.10 22.65
C GLN A 160 19.97 12.57 22.79
N LEU A 161 20.90 11.82 22.19
CA LEU A 161 20.96 10.35 22.32
C LEU A 161 21.23 9.88 23.75
N ALA A 162 21.87 10.70 24.59
CA ALA A 162 22.10 10.38 26.00
C ALA A 162 20.79 10.19 26.80
N HIS A 163 19.69 10.83 26.37
CA HIS A 163 18.39 10.69 27.01
C HIS A 163 17.60 9.44 26.55
N PHE A 164 17.99 8.86 25.42
CA PHE A 164 17.45 7.59 24.95
C PHE A 164 18.04 6.45 25.79
N ALA A 165 17.19 5.75 26.54
CA ALA A 165 17.62 4.59 27.34
C ALA A 165 18.27 3.53 26.43
N GLU A 166 19.37 2.94 26.91
CA GLU A 166 20.08 1.91 26.15
C GLU A 166 19.21 0.64 26.06
N PRO A 167 18.77 0.25 24.85
CA PRO A 167 17.94 -0.93 24.68
C PRO A 167 18.80 -2.20 24.79
N SER A 168 18.21 -3.26 25.33
CA SER A 168 18.84 -4.58 25.34
C SER A 168 18.98 -5.15 23.92
N GLU A 169 19.91 -6.08 23.72
CA GLU A 169 20.10 -6.76 22.44
C GLU A 169 18.81 -7.43 21.93
N VAL A 170 18.06 -8.07 22.84
CA VAL A 170 16.77 -8.71 22.55
C VAL A 170 15.74 -7.69 22.05
N GLU A 171 15.69 -6.51 22.66
CA GLU A 171 14.79 -5.44 22.25
C GLU A 171 15.14 -4.90 20.85
N ILE A 172 16.43 -4.76 20.55
CA ILE A 172 16.93 -4.34 19.23
C ILE A 172 16.57 -5.38 18.16
N GLN A 173 16.82 -6.67 18.43
CA GLN A 173 16.46 -7.75 17.51
C GLN A 173 14.96 -7.76 17.24
N GLN A 174 14.13 -7.61 18.29
CA GLN A 174 12.68 -7.56 18.14
C GLN A 174 12.22 -6.34 17.31
N PHE A 175 12.84 -5.18 17.51
CA PHE A 175 12.56 -3.99 16.71
C PHE A 175 12.93 -4.19 15.23
N ASN A 176 14.11 -4.76 14.95
CA ASN A 176 14.54 -5.04 13.58
C ASN A 176 13.61 -6.05 12.88
N LEU A 177 13.12 -7.07 13.58
CA LEU A 177 12.11 -8.00 13.06
C LEU A 177 10.78 -7.29 12.77
N GLU A 178 10.28 -6.45 13.68
CA GLU A 178 9.06 -5.67 13.44
C GLU A 178 9.20 -4.71 12.24
N VAL A 179 10.41 -4.18 12.01
CA VAL A 179 10.74 -3.42 10.82
C VAL A 179 10.71 -4.33 9.60
N ALA A 180 11.43 -5.45 9.56
CA ALA A 180 11.42 -6.38 8.44
C ALA A 180 9.99 -6.83 8.05
N ASP A 181 9.17 -7.20 9.03
CA ASP A 181 7.76 -7.56 8.84
C ASP A 181 6.95 -6.42 8.19
N PHE A 182 7.19 -5.18 8.63
CA PHE A 182 6.54 -4.02 8.04
C PHE A 182 6.89 -3.89 6.55
N ILE A 183 8.13 -4.18 6.19
CA ILE A 183 8.67 -3.99 4.84
C ILE A 183 8.11 -5.03 3.92
N ASP A 184 8.11 -6.30 4.33
CA ASP A 184 7.52 -7.35 3.53
C ASP A 184 6.03 -7.09 3.25
N MET A 185 5.33 -6.54 4.23
CA MET A 185 3.96 -6.05 4.05
C MET A 185 3.90 -4.82 3.12
N TRP A 186 4.80 -3.85 3.28
CA TRP A 186 4.88 -2.65 2.45
C TRP A 186 5.18 -2.98 0.99
N LEU A 187 6.05 -3.94 0.70
CA LEU A 187 6.39 -4.36 -0.66
C LEU A 187 5.35 -5.31 -1.26
N GLY A 188 4.39 -5.75 -0.43
CA GLY A 188 3.47 -6.79 -0.82
C GLY A 188 4.16 -8.13 -1.08
N ARG A 189 5.39 -8.33 -0.58
CA ARG A 189 6.08 -9.63 -0.61
C ARG A 189 5.34 -10.65 0.27
N SER A 190 4.66 -10.18 1.32
CA SER A 190 3.72 -10.98 2.10
C SER A 190 2.41 -11.30 1.36
N GLN A 191 2.17 -10.76 0.16
CA GLN A 191 0.93 -11.01 -0.61
C GLN A 191 0.94 -12.31 -1.41
N ILE A 192 1.99 -13.14 -1.31
CA ILE A 192 1.88 -14.56 -1.68
C ILE A 192 0.74 -15.21 -0.84
N ASP A 193 0.43 -14.68 0.35
CA ASP A 193 -0.71 -15.07 1.18
C ASP A 193 -2.03 -14.32 0.90
N ASN A 194 -2.10 -13.44 -0.12
CA ASN A 194 -3.38 -12.83 -0.51
C ASN A 194 -4.34 -13.83 -1.17
N LEU A 195 -3.82 -14.91 -1.77
CA LEU A 195 -4.68 -16.00 -2.21
C LEU A 195 -5.32 -16.69 -0.99
N ASN A 196 -4.56 -16.89 0.10
CA ASN A 196 -5.07 -17.46 1.35
C ASN A 196 -6.04 -16.52 2.07
N THR A 197 -5.81 -15.21 2.03
CA THR A 197 -6.72 -14.20 2.61
C THR A 197 -7.99 -14.05 1.78
N ALA A 198 -7.90 -14.07 0.45
CA ALA A 198 -9.06 -14.13 -0.45
C ALA A 198 -9.82 -15.46 -0.25
N THR A 199 -9.11 -16.59 -0.11
CA THR A 199 -9.71 -17.90 0.18
C THR A 199 -10.34 -17.94 1.58
N ALA A 200 -9.76 -17.26 2.56
CA ALA A 200 -10.30 -17.13 3.91
C ALA A 200 -11.56 -16.24 3.93
N LEU A 201 -11.62 -15.21 3.09
CA LEU A 201 -12.85 -14.44 2.85
C LEU A 201 -13.95 -15.29 2.19
N TYR A 202 -13.59 -16.15 1.22
CA TYR A 202 -14.51 -17.14 0.64
C TYR A 202 -14.99 -18.20 1.64
N ARG A 203 -14.20 -18.49 2.67
CA ARG A 203 -14.52 -19.48 3.72
C ARG A 203 -15.09 -18.86 5.00
N ASN A 204 -15.48 -17.58 4.97
CA ASN A 204 -16.04 -16.90 6.14
C ASN A 204 -17.52 -17.31 6.35
N PRO A 205 -17.86 -18.00 7.45
CA PRO A 205 -19.23 -18.43 7.73
C PRO A 205 -20.22 -17.27 7.89
N GLU A 206 -19.77 -16.10 8.34
CA GLU A 206 -20.62 -14.91 8.46
C GLU A 206 -20.96 -14.33 7.09
N LEU A 207 -20.02 -14.37 6.14
CA LEU A 207 -20.27 -13.99 4.75
C LEU A 207 -21.23 -14.99 4.09
N GLU A 208 -21.09 -16.28 4.38
CA GLU A 208 -21.98 -17.33 3.89
C GLU A 208 -23.40 -17.21 4.48
N ILE A 209 -23.53 -16.85 5.76
CA ILE A 209 -24.82 -16.54 6.40
C ILE A 209 -25.44 -15.27 5.81
N GLN A 210 -24.67 -14.21 5.59
CA GLN A 210 -25.15 -12.99 4.96
C GLN A 210 -25.56 -13.21 3.50
N LEU A 211 -24.79 -14.01 2.75
CA LEU A 211 -25.13 -14.45 1.40
C LEU A 211 -26.39 -15.33 1.40
N GLN A 212 -26.55 -16.24 2.36
CA GLN A 212 -27.78 -17.03 2.49
C GLN A 212 -28.98 -16.16 2.89
N GLN A 213 -28.81 -15.15 3.74
CA GLN A 213 -29.85 -14.16 4.02
C GLN A 213 -30.23 -13.40 2.75
N TYR A 214 -29.24 -12.93 1.99
CA TYR A 214 -29.46 -12.27 0.69
C TYR A 214 -30.16 -13.17 -0.33
N LEU A 215 -29.76 -14.44 -0.42
CA LEU A 215 -30.36 -15.45 -1.30
C LEU A 215 -31.79 -15.81 -0.87
N ASN A 216 -32.07 -15.84 0.43
CA ASN A 216 -33.40 -16.11 1.01
C ASN A 216 -34.35 -14.90 0.89
N GLU A 217 -33.82 -13.68 0.87
CA GLU A 217 -34.57 -12.45 0.65
C GLU A 217 -35.00 -12.27 -0.82
N GLY A 218 -34.50 -13.12 -1.73
CA GLY A 218 -34.96 -13.21 -3.12
C GLY A 218 -34.58 -12.01 -3.98
N GLU A 219 -33.74 -11.11 -3.47
CA GLU A 219 -33.25 -9.98 -4.25
C GLU A 219 -32.11 -10.44 -5.15
N ASP A 220 -32.42 -10.51 -6.45
CA ASP A 220 -31.41 -10.67 -7.49
C ASP A 220 -30.37 -9.53 -7.37
N ILE A 221 -29.13 -9.88 -7.08
CA ILE A 221 -27.97 -8.96 -6.98
C ILE A 221 -27.54 -8.38 -8.35
N GLY A 222 -28.48 -8.27 -9.29
CA GLY A 222 -28.27 -7.80 -10.66
C GLY A 222 -27.83 -8.88 -11.66
N THR A 223 -27.76 -10.15 -11.24
CA THR A 223 -27.27 -11.28 -12.04
C THR A 223 -28.35 -11.95 -12.90
N GLY A 224 -29.62 -11.80 -12.55
CA GLY A 224 -30.78 -12.39 -13.21
C GLY A 224 -30.85 -12.12 -14.72
N PRO A 225 -30.54 -10.90 -15.22
CA PRO A 225 -30.45 -10.64 -16.65
C PRO A 225 -29.41 -11.51 -17.38
N PHE A 226 -28.37 -11.97 -16.67
CA PHE A 226 -27.24 -12.71 -17.23
C PHE A 226 -27.31 -14.23 -16.98
N GLN A 227 -28.24 -14.72 -16.16
CA GLN A 227 -28.39 -16.15 -15.85
C GLN A 227 -28.53 -17.04 -17.09
N ARG A 228 -29.08 -16.49 -18.18
CA ARG A 228 -29.30 -17.21 -19.44
C ARG A 228 -28.18 -17.01 -20.46
N PHE A 229 -27.22 -16.15 -20.17
CA PHE A 229 -26.14 -15.86 -21.10
C PHE A 229 -25.07 -16.94 -21.00
N THR A 230 -24.64 -17.45 -22.14
CA THR A 230 -23.45 -18.28 -22.27
C THR A 230 -22.18 -17.44 -22.06
N PRO A 231 -21.03 -18.05 -21.73
CA PRO A 231 -19.76 -17.32 -21.65
C PRO A 231 -19.47 -16.49 -22.91
N THR A 232 -19.73 -17.05 -24.10
CA THR A 232 -19.55 -16.35 -25.38
C THR A 232 -20.42 -15.10 -25.49
N GLU A 233 -21.69 -15.19 -25.09
CA GLU A 233 -22.61 -14.04 -25.09
C GLU A 233 -22.19 -12.98 -24.06
N LEU A 234 -21.63 -13.39 -22.92
CA LEU A 234 -21.07 -12.45 -21.94
C LEU A 234 -19.80 -11.76 -22.44
N HIS A 235 -18.91 -12.47 -23.13
CA HIS A 235 -17.75 -11.87 -23.77
C HIS A 235 -18.16 -10.82 -24.82
N ALA A 236 -19.16 -11.14 -25.63
CA ALA A 236 -19.71 -10.20 -26.60
C ALA A 236 -20.37 -8.99 -25.91
N TYR A 237 -21.15 -9.21 -24.86
CA TYR A 237 -21.77 -8.15 -24.06
C TYR A 237 -20.73 -7.21 -23.43
N LEU A 238 -19.61 -7.75 -22.97
CA LEU A 238 -18.50 -7.00 -22.38
C LEU A 238 -17.57 -6.34 -23.42
N GLY A 239 -17.86 -6.51 -24.72
CA GLY A 239 -17.09 -5.91 -25.81
C GLY A 239 -15.72 -6.56 -26.03
N PHE A 240 -15.55 -7.83 -25.63
CA PHE A 240 -14.29 -8.54 -25.89
C PHE A 240 -14.21 -8.98 -27.36
N PRO A 241 -13.01 -9.00 -27.96
CA PRO A 241 -12.85 -9.42 -29.34
C PRO A 241 -13.32 -10.87 -29.54
N PRO A 242 -14.13 -11.19 -30.57
CA PRO A 242 -14.67 -12.53 -30.81
C PRO A 242 -13.58 -13.60 -31.00
N ASP A 243 -12.43 -13.18 -31.51
CA ASP A 243 -11.24 -13.99 -31.78
C ASP A 243 -10.37 -14.24 -30.54
N ARG A 244 -10.53 -13.45 -29.47
CA ARG A 244 -9.68 -13.54 -28.26
C ARG A 244 -10.43 -13.99 -27.02
N GLN A 245 -11.74 -13.74 -26.91
CA GLN A 245 -12.57 -14.03 -25.73
C GLN A 245 -11.97 -13.56 -24.38
N LEU A 246 -11.03 -12.61 -24.45
CA LEU A 246 -10.29 -12.03 -23.34
C LEU A 246 -10.14 -10.52 -23.62
N PRO A 247 -10.03 -9.68 -22.57
CA PRO A 247 -9.76 -8.27 -22.76
C PRO A 247 -8.44 -8.02 -23.51
N VAL A 248 -8.38 -6.93 -24.26
CA VAL A 248 -7.14 -6.53 -24.95
C VAL A 248 -6.01 -6.32 -23.93
N GLY A 249 -4.85 -6.92 -24.19
CA GLY A 249 -3.68 -6.87 -23.30
C GLY A 249 -3.62 -7.94 -22.21
N PHE A 250 -4.66 -8.78 -22.06
CA PHE A 250 -4.56 -9.96 -21.21
C PHE A 250 -3.65 -11.01 -21.84
N ARG A 251 -2.89 -11.72 -20.99
CA ARG A 251 -2.09 -12.87 -21.41
C ARG A 251 -3.02 -14.01 -21.86
N LYS A 252 -2.68 -14.67 -22.96
CA LYS A 252 -3.44 -15.84 -23.47
C LYS A 252 -3.10 -17.13 -22.72
N PHE A 253 -1.89 -17.21 -22.15
CA PHE A 253 -1.38 -18.40 -21.46
C PHE A 253 -0.74 -18.03 -20.11
N THR A 254 -0.81 -18.95 -19.16
CA THR A 254 -0.20 -18.88 -17.82
C THR A 254 0.58 -20.16 -17.53
N ALA A 255 1.43 -20.17 -16.50
CA ALA A 255 2.08 -21.38 -16.00
C ALA A 255 2.06 -21.40 -14.47
N ASP A 256 2.16 -22.58 -13.88
CA ASP A 256 2.19 -22.75 -12.41
C ASP A 256 3.49 -22.18 -11.80
N ASP A 257 4.59 -22.20 -12.55
CA ASP A 257 5.83 -21.51 -12.20
C ASP A 257 5.91 -20.14 -12.92
N PRO A 258 5.81 -19.01 -12.20
CA PRO A 258 5.91 -17.68 -12.78
C PRO A 258 7.24 -17.39 -13.48
N LYS A 259 8.33 -18.08 -13.09
CA LYS A 259 9.66 -17.93 -13.70
C LYS A 259 9.77 -18.64 -15.06
N ALA A 260 8.83 -19.55 -15.35
CA ALA A 260 8.78 -20.27 -16.62
C ALA A 260 8.11 -19.47 -17.74
N ILE A 261 7.58 -18.27 -17.46
CA ILE A 261 6.93 -17.42 -18.47
C ILE A 261 8.00 -16.60 -19.21
N PRO A 262 8.28 -16.87 -20.50
CA PRO A 262 9.28 -16.13 -21.25
C PRO A 262 8.87 -14.66 -21.45
N ASP A 263 9.85 -13.75 -21.48
CA ASP A 263 9.60 -12.35 -21.86
C ASP A 263 9.05 -12.27 -23.29
N GLY A 264 7.86 -11.69 -23.45
CA GLY A 264 7.17 -11.58 -24.73
C GLY A 264 6.20 -12.73 -25.07
N ALA A 265 6.12 -13.79 -24.27
CA ALA A 265 5.19 -14.92 -24.47
C ALA A 265 3.73 -14.60 -24.04
N HIS A 266 3.23 -13.42 -24.41
CA HIS A 266 1.87 -12.99 -24.08
C HIS A 266 0.82 -13.62 -25.00
N GLU A 267 1.23 -14.06 -26.20
CA GLU A 267 0.32 -14.48 -27.26
C GLU A 267 0.46 -15.95 -27.71
N GLU A 268 1.59 -16.62 -27.44
CA GLU A 268 1.87 -17.98 -27.91
C GLU A 268 1.96 -18.99 -26.77
N SER A 269 1.54 -20.22 -27.02
CA SER A 269 1.66 -21.31 -26.06
C SER A 269 3.11 -21.72 -25.89
N PHE A 270 3.54 -21.97 -24.65
CA PHE A 270 4.87 -22.47 -24.32
C PHE A 270 4.81 -23.77 -23.49
N GLU A 271 5.94 -24.45 -23.36
CA GLU A 271 6.02 -25.71 -22.62
C GLU A 271 5.63 -25.49 -21.14
N GLY A 272 4.70 -26.31 -20.63
CA GLY A 272 4.17 -26.15 -19.27
C GLY A 272 3.13 -25.03 -19.10
N SER A 273 2.69 -24.40 -20.20
CA SER A 273 1.64 -23.38 -20.14
C SER A 273 0.21 -23.96 -20.20
N SER A 274 -0.74 -23.24 -19.60
CA SER A 274 -2.18 -23.47 -19.66
C SER A 274 -2.89 -22.24 -20.21
N PRO A 275 -3.95 -22.39 -21.02
CA PRO A 275 -4.70 -21.25 -21.54
C PRO A 275 -5.44 -20.53 -20.41
N VAL A 276 -5.41 -19.20 -20.46
CA VAL A 276 -6.21 -18.37 -19.55
C VAL A 276 -7.67 -18.47 -19.98
N SER A 277 -8.53 -18.87 -19.04
CA SER A 277 -9.98 -18.85 -19.22
C SER A 277 -10.63 -18.02 -18.12
N ILE A 278 -11.64 -17.26 -18.48
CA ILE A 278 -12.45 -16.50 -17.52
C ILE A 278 -13.73 -17.29 -17.29
N SER A 279 -14.01 -17.61 -16.04
CA SER A 279 -15.23 -18.34 -15.68
C SER A 279 -16.47 -17.46 -15.89
N TRP A 280 -17.62 -18.13 -16.11
CA TRP A 280 -18.92 -17.47 -16.24
C TRP A 280 -19.21 -16.50 -15.09
N HIS A 281 -18.94 -16.91 -13.84
CA HIS A 281 -19.17 -16.08 -12.65
C HIS A 281 -18.34 -14.78 -12.66
N GLN A 282 -17.09 -14.85 -13.12
CA GLN A 282 -16.23 -13.68 -13.27
C GLN A 282 -16.74 -12.73 -14.35
N LEU A 283 -17.25 -13.26 -15.48
CA LEU A 283 -17.84 -12.46 -16.55
C LEU A 283 -19.13 -11.78 -16.10
N VAL A 284 -20.01 -12.50 -15.41
CA VAL A 284 -21.25 -11.95 -14.86
C VAL A 284 -20.96 -10.85 -13.84
N PHE A 285 -20.00 -11.05 -12.95
CA PHE A 285 -19.62 -10.02 -11.98
C PHE A 285 -19.21 -8.70 -12.66
N VAL A 286 -18.36 -8.79 -13.69
CA VAL A 286 -17.95 -7.61 -14.48
C VAL A 286 -19.15 -7.02 -15.23
N ALA A 287 -20.02 -7.83 -15.82
CA ALA A 287 -21.22 -7.36 -16.53
C ALA A 287 -22.20 -6.63 -15.60
N VAL A 288 -22.37 -7.12 -14.37
CA VAL A 288 -23.16 -6.47 -13.33
C VAL A 288 -22.54 -5.13 -12.94
N LEU A 289 -21.23 -5.08 -12.70
CA LEU A 289 -20.51 -3.82 -12.45
C LEU A 289 -20.72 -2.80 -13.58
N PHE A 290 -20.55 -3.22 -14.84
CA PHE A 290 -20.75 -2.35 -16.00
C PHE A 290 -22.21 -1.88 -16.13
N THR A 291 -23.19 -2.74 -15.83
CA THR A 291 -24.60 -2.37 -15.81
C THR A 291 -24.90 -1.29 -14.77
N HIS A 292 -24.27 -1.37 -13.60
CA HIS A 292 -24.39 -0.33 -12.56
C HIS A 292 -23.69 0.98 -12.95
N LEU A 293 -22.57 0.90 -13.67
CA LEU A 293 -21.83 2.07 -14.14
C LEU A 293 -22.54 2.79 -15.32
N THR A 294 -23.17 2.04 -16.24
CA THR A 294 -23.82 2.58 -17.45
C THR A 294 -25.25 3.06 -17.22
N LYS A 295 -25.98 2.55 -16.21
CA LYS A 295 -27.29 3.11 -15.82
C LYS A 295 -27.21 4.50 -15.18
N CYS A 296 -26.01 5.04 -14.99
CA CYS A 296 -25.75 6.35 -14.39
C CYS A 296 -25.45 7.48 -15.41
N SER A 297 -25.40 7.20 -16.72
CA SER A 297 -25.30 8.19 -17.80
C SER A 297 -26.66 8.70 -18.27
#